data_AF-A0A974A3W1-F1
#
_entry.id   AF-A0A974A3W1-F1
#
_cell.length_a   1.000
_cell.length_b   1.000
_cell.length_c   1.000
_cell.angle_alpha   90.00
_cell.angle_beta   90.00
_cell.angle_gamma   90.00
#
_symmetry.space_group_name_H-M   'P 1'
#
loop_
_entity.id
_entity.type
_entity.pdbx_description
1 polymer ?
#
loop_
_entity_poly.entity_id
_entity_poly.type
_entity_poly.pdbx_seq_one_letter_code
_entity_poly.pdbx_strand_id
1 'polypeptide(L)'
;MGGALDCGEQKPAQVPQSDASVKSLPAAQSVSTPQPVTQGPSPKTTISNEVKSLNDRPTATGASPSKTNGDLGAASDGLTASNHALQVTNNALAKLTNDIGNGTIGLVRQTDANAAVTIAAKTGGRLVDLTGGDDSRTLRGITNGAVSPQSSDALTGQQLYRSADSVATWLGGGSHVNPDGTVSQPSYAVLGGIYHDVASALNAASTNSIQYDVSADGHRLNSVTLQGGSPGTVALHNVAAGTAANDATNLKQLNDALAVLGADDRAYTDRKVAEVDRHARAAGSAAMAAAGLAFSDEAKGDRSVAIAIGTFRDSISLAGGLAYRVSDAVRVKASVSYTPDTGDVGGSASLGVRF
;
A
#
# COMPACT_ATOMS: atom_id res chain seq x y z
N MET A 1 19.69 -4.72 -56.77
CA MET A 1 19.83 -6.18 -56.61
C MET A 1 18.59 -6.62 -55.86
N GLY A 2 17.57 -7.26 -56.44
CA GLY A 2 17.53 -8.16 -57.58
C GLY A 2 17.18 -9.56 -57.05
N GLY A 3 15.95 -10.01 -57.32
CA GLY A 3 15.50 -11.41 -57.16
C GLY A 3 14.57 -11.66 -55.98
N ALA A 4 13.57 -12.54 -56.06
CA ALA A 4 12.84 -13.15 -57.18
C ALA A 4 11.58 -13.75 -56.54
N LEU A 5 10.40 -13.46 -57.08
CA LEU A 5 9.15 -14.12 -56.68
C LEU A 5 9.05 -15.42 -57.48
N ASP A 6 9.07 -16.55 -56.76
CA ASP A 6 8.84 -17.89 -57.29
C ASP A 6 7.33 -18.16 -57.34
N CYS A 7 6.79 -18.35 -58.54
CA CYS A 7 5.41 -18.78 -58.78
C CYS A 7 5.44 -20.15 -59.44
N GLY A 8 5.12 -21.18 -58.64
CA GLY A 8 5.02 -22.57 -59.07
C GLY A 8 3.92 -22.80 -60.10
N GLU A 9 4.39 -23.28 -61.24
CA GLU A 9 3.78 -23.80 -62.47
C GLU A 9 2.64 -24.82 -62.24
N GLN A 10 1.46 -24.58 -62.81
CA GLN A 10 0.38 -25.57 -62.95
C GLN A 10 0.17 -25.95 -64.43
N LYS A 11 0.34 -27.25 -64.66
CA LYS A 11 0.22 -28.05 -65.89
C LYS A 11 -1.12 -27.88 -66.66
N PRO A 12 -1.11 -27.68 -67.99
CA PRO A 12 -2.33 -27.64 -68.80
C PRO A 12 -2.84 -29.04 -69.20
N ALA A 13 -4.16 -29.23 -69.15
CA ALA A 13 -4.88 -30.42 -69.57
C ALA A 13 -5.07 -30.47 -71.11
N GLN A 14 -4.88 -31.66 -71.67
CA GLN A 14 -4.91 -31.96 -73.12
C GLN A 14 -6.33 -31.90 -73.73
N VAL A 15 -6.39 -31.37 -74.94
CA VAL A 15 -7.50 -31.44 -75.90
C VAL A 15 -7.44 -32.80 -76.64
N PRO A 16 -8.55 -33.53 -76.86
CA PRO A 16 -8.53 -34.71 -77.71
C PRO A 16 -8.68 -34.32 -79.18
N GLN A 17 -7.68 -34.68 -79.99
CA GLN A 17 -7.72 -34.59 -81.45
C GLN A 17 -8.41 -35.80 -82.08
N SER A 18 -9.09 -35.51 -83.19
CA SER A 18 -9.78 -36.41 -84.09
C SER A 18 -8.80 -37.22 -84.96
N ASP A 19 -8.87 -38.55 -84.91
CA ASP A 19 -8.23 -39.42 -85.90
C ASP A 19 -9.25 -39.88 -86.95
N ALA A 20 -9.14 -39.28 -88.13
CA ALA A 20 -9.69 -39.80 -89.37
C ALA A 20 -8.67 -40.76 -89.98
N SER A 21 -9.01 -42.05 -90.10
CA SER A 21 -8.24 -43.02 -90.88
C SER A 21 -9.10 -43.69 -91.95
N VAL A 22 -8.92 -43.13 -93.13
CA VAL A 22 -9.07 -43.60 -94.51
C VAL A 22 -9.50 -45.06 -94.74
N LYS A 23 -10.59 -45.16 -95.49
CA LYS A 23 -11.19 -46.33 -96.14
C LYS A 23 -10.38 -46.67 -97.41
N SER A 24 -9.82 -47.89 -97.51
CA SER A 24 -9.21 -48.42 -98.73
C SER A 24 -9.96 -49.65 -99.25
N LEU A 25 -10.08 -49.70 -100.58
CA LEU A 25 -10.94 -50.57 -101.38
C LEU A 25 -10.46 -52.03 -101.45
N PRO A 26 -11.34 -53.02 -101.62
CA PRO A 26 -10.95 -54.35 -102.06
C PRO A 26 -10.91 -54.48 -103.59
N ALA A 27 -9.91 -55.21 -104.08
CA ALA A 27 -9.62 -55.48 -105.48
C ALA A 27 -10.29 -56.77 -106.01
N ALA A 28 -10.71 -56.68 -107.27
CA ALA A 28 -10.77 -57.67 -108.36
C ALA A 28 -10.99 -59.18 -108.08
N GLN A 29 -12.22 -59.61 -108.45
CA GLN A 29 -12.59 -60.66 -109.42
C GLN A 29 -11.75 -61.95 -109.58
N SER A 30 -12.47 -63.08 -109.49
CA SER A 30 -12.19 -64.33 -110.21
C SER A 30 -13.50 -64.91 -110.80
N VAL A 31 -13.34 -65.71 -111.85
CA VAL A 31 -14.26 -65.90 -113.00
C VAL A 31 -14.87 -67.33 -113.04
N SER A 32 -16.18 -67.40 -113.38
CA SER A 32 -16.93 -68.40 -114.20
C SER A 32 -17.02 -69.90 -113.86
N THR A 33 -18.26 -70.41 -113.78
CA THR A 33 -18.86 -71.47 -114.66
C THR A 33 -20.42 -71.34 -114.71
N PRO A 34 -21.13 -71.85 -115.75
CA PRO A 34 -22.39 -71.25 -116.28
C PRO A 34 -23.69 -72.09 -116.15
N GLN A 35 -24.85 -71.41 -116.30
CA GLN A 35 -26.16 -71.80 -116.93
C GLN A 35 -27.41 -71.36 -116.11
N PRO A 36 -28.62 -71.23 -116.70
CA PRO A 36 -29.02 -70.65 -118.00
C PRO A 36 -30.04 -69.49 -117.84
N VAL A 37 -30.23 -68.72 -118.91
CA VAL A 37 -31.23 -67.65 -119.06
C VAL A 37 -32.67 -68.15 -119.04
N THR A 38 -33.53 -67.52 -118.23
CA THR A 38 -34.99 -67.52 -118.39
C THR A 38 -35.52 -66.08 -118.38
N GLN A 39 -36.37 -65.74 -119.35
CA GLN A 39 -36.91 -64.41 -119.60
C GLN A 39 -37.95 -63.99 -118.55
N GLY A 40 -37.81 -62.75 -118.03
CA GLY A 40 -38.83 -61.72 -117.73
C GLY A 40 -40.12 -62.04 -116.93
N PRO A 41 -40.55 -61.08 -116.09
CA PRO A 41 -41.74 -60.30 -116.51
C PRO A 41 -41.47 -58.79 -116.65
N SER A 42 -42.25 -58.18 -117.53
CA SER A 42 -42.12 -56.82 -118.11
C SER A 42 -42.22 -55.65 -117.11
N PRO A 43 -41.74 -54.43 -117.45
CA PRO A 43 -41.68 -53.23 -116.57
C PRO A 43 -43.01 -52.74 -115.97
N LYS A 44 -44.15 -53.29 -116.40
CA LYS A 44 -45.50 -52.83 -116.01
C LYS A 44 -45.91 -53.30 -114.60
N THR A 45 -45.32 -54.38 -114.09
CA THR A 45 -45.63 -54.93 -112.75
C THR A 45 -44.91 -54.16 -111.64
N THR A 46 -43.71 -53.64 -111.89
CA THR A 46 -42.94 -52.85 -110.90
C THR A 46 -43.61 -51.51 -110.60
N ILE A 47 -44.08 -50.80 -111.63
CA ILE A 47 -44.80 -49.52 -111.45
C ILE A 47 -46.15 -49.76 -110.74
N SER A 48 -46.84 -50.87 -111.01
CA SER A 48 -48.13 -51.15 -110.36
C SER A 48 -47.99 -51.45 -108.87
N ASN A 49 -46.89 -52.08 -108.44
CA ASN A 49 -46.60 -52.33 -107.03
C ASN A 49 -46.09 -51.09 -106.29
N GLU A 50 -45.35 -50.22 -106.98
CA GLU A 50 -44.86 -48.95 -106.43
C GLU A 50 -45.98 -47.90 -106.32
N VAL A 51 -46.91 -47.87 -107.28
CA VAL A 51 -48.12 -47.02 -107.20
C VAL A 51 -49.09 -47.55 -106.12
N LYS A 52 -49.16 -48.87 -105.91
CA LYS A 52 -49.98 -49.44 -104.83
C LYS A 52 -49.40 -49.18 -103.44
N SER A 53 -48.07 -49.25 -103.26
CA SER A 53 -47.43 -48.90 -101.98
C SER A 53 -47.47 -47.40 -101.67
N LEU A 54 -47.56 -46.55 -102.69
CA LEU A 54 -47.82 -45.11 -102.54
C LEU A 54 -49.30 -44.83 -102.22
N ASN A 55 -50.24 -45.60 -102.76
CA ASN A 55 -51.68 -45.44 -102.53
C ASN A 55 -52.17 -46.07 -101.21
N ASP A 56 -51.48 -47.10 -100.72
CA ASP A 56 -51.72 -47.72 -99.41
C ASP A 56 -50.94 -47.03 -98.27
N ARG A 57 -50.25 -45.91 -98.56
CA ARG A 57 -49.60 -45.08 -97.54
C ARG A 57 -50.69 -44.33 -96.76
N PRO A 58 -50.92 -44.63 -95.46
CA PRO A 58 -52.00 -43.99 -94.73
C PRO A 58 -51.75 -42.48 -94.67
N THR A 59 -52.66 -41.69 -95.23
CA THR A 59 -52.72 -40.24 -95.02
C THR A 59 -53.10 -39.98 -93.57
N ALA A 60 -52.09 -39.89 -92.70
CA ALA A 60 -52.22 -39.46 -91.32
C ALA A 60 -52.46 -37.94 -91.24
N THR A 61 -53.56 -37.46 -91.81
CA THR A 61 -53.98 -36.04 -91.78
C THR A 61 -55.14 -35.77 -90.82
N GLY A 62 -55.45 -36.70 -89.91
CA GLY A 62 -56.63 -36.60 -89.03
C GLY A 62 -56.39 -36.44 -87.53
N ALA A 63 -55.18 -36.65 -86.99
CA ALA A 63 -54.97 -36.68 -85.53
C ALA A 63 -53.67 -36.05 -85.00
N SER A 64 -52.79 -35.53 -85.85
CA SER A 64 -51.46 -35.03 -85.42
C SER A 64 -51.37 -33.52 -85.15
N PRO A 65 -51.99 -32.59 -85.91
CA PRO A 65 -51.81 -31.15 -85.66
C PRO A 65 -52.41 -30.67 -84.33
N SER A 66 -53.57 -31.22 -83.94
CA SER A 66 -54.29 -30.80 -82.72
C SER A 66 -53.60 -31.26 -81.43
N LYS A 67 -53.04 -32.49 -81.41
CA LYS A 67 -52.24 -32.99 -80.28
C LYS A 67 -50.93 -32.22 -80.15
N THR A 68 -50.20 -32.01 -81.25
CA THR A 68 -48.96 -31.23 -81.25
C THR A 68 -49.18 -29.76 -80.83
N ASN A 69 -50.25 -29.11 -81.29
CA ASN A 69 -50.58 -27.75 -80.84
C ASN A 69 -50.98 -27.70 -79.35
N GLY A 70 -51.64 -28.75 -78.83
CA GLY A 70 -51.95 -28.89 -77.40
C GLY A 70 -50.70 -29.11 -76.53
N ASP A 71 -49.80 -29.98 -76.96
CA ASP A 71 -48.52 -30.25 -76.28
C ASP A 71 -47.63 -29.00 -76.26
N LEU A 72 -47.59 -28.23 -77.36
CA LEU A 72 -46.87 -26.95 -77.44
C LEU A 72 -47.50 -25.87 -76.53
N GLY A 73 -48.83 -25.82 -76.42
CA GLY A 73 -49.53 -24.96 -75.47
C GLY A 73 -49.17 -25.29 -74.03
N ALA A 74 -49.24 -26.56 -73.65
CA ALA A 74 -48.85 -27.04 -72.32
C ALA A 74 -47.36 -26.76 -72.01
N ALA A 75 -46.47 -26.92 -72.98
CA ALA A 75 -45.05 -26.57 -72.84
C ALA A 75 -44.84 -25.05 -72.66
N SER A 76 -45.56 -24.22 -73.41
CA SER A 76 -45.52 -22.75 -73.29
C SER A 76 -46.03 -22.26 -71.93
N ASP A 77 -47.14 -22.84 -71.45
CA ASP A 77 -47.68 -22.55 -70.12
C ASP A 77 -46.70 -22.98 -69.03
N GLY A 78 -46.09 -24.16 -69.19
CA GLY A 78 -45.03 -24.66 -68.30
C GLY A 78 -43.79 -23.76 -68.25
N LEU A 79 -43.35 -23.23 -69.39
CA LEU A 79 -42.25 -22.27 -69.46
C LEU A 79 -42.63 -20.94 -68.79
N THR A 80 -43.85 -20.45 -69.01
CA THR A 80 -44.36 -19.21 -68.39
C THR A 80 -44.41 -19.36 -66.87
N ALA A 81 -44.92 -20.48 -66.36
CA ALA A 81 -44.92 -20.80 -64.94
C ALA A 81 -43.50 -20.89 -64.37
N SER A 82 -42.57 -21.52 -65.10
CA SER A 82 -41.16 -21.63 -64.71
C SER A 82 -40.48 -20.26 -64.65
N ASN A 83 -40.71 -19.40 -65.65
CA ASN A 83 -40.20 -18.04 -65.68
C ASN A 83 -40.75 -17.20 -64.50
N HIS A 84 -42.04 -17.34 -64.20
CA HIS A 84 -42.64 -16.68 -63.05
C HIS A 84 -42.03 -17.16 -61.73
N ALA A 85 -41.85 -18.47 -61.56
CA ALA A 85 -41.20 -19.05 -60.38
C ALA A 85 -39.76 -18.52 -60.22
N LEU A 86 -38.99 -18.47 -61.30
CA LEU A 86 -37.63 -17.91 -61.30
C LEU A 86 -37.62 -16.43 -60.91
N GLN A 87 -38.58 -15.64 -61.41
CA GLN A 87 -38.72 -14.24 -61.04
C GLN A 87 -39.03 -14.07 -59.54
N VAL A 88 -39.95 -14.87 -58.99
CA VAL A 88 -40.24 -14.89 -57.54
C VAL A 88 -38.99 -15.24 -56.73
N THR A 89 -38.23 -16.25 -57.15
CA THR A 89 -36.96 -16.63 -56.51
C THR A 89 -35.93 -15.51 -56.59
N ASN A 90 -35.75 -14.88 -57.75
CA ASN A 90 -34.80 -13.76 -57.92
C ASN A 90 -35.17 -12.58 -57.01
N ASN A 91 -36.46 -12.26 -56.89
CA ASN A 91 -36.94 -11.20 -56.00
C ASN A 91 -36.69 -11.55 -54.52
N ALA A 92 -36.94 -12.80 -54.11
CA ALA A 92 -36.68 -13.27 -52.76
C ALA A 92 -35.17 -13.26 -52.43
N LEU A 93 -34.31 -13.62 -53.39
CA LEU A 93 -32.86 -13.54 -53.24
C LEU A 93 -32.39 -12.10 -53.12
N ALA A 94 -32.89 -11.19 -53.96
CA ALA A 94 -32.60 -9.76 -53.85
C ALA A 94 -33.01 -9.21 -52.49
N LYS A 95 -34.18 -9.61 -51.98
CA LYS A 95 -34.63 -9.24 -50.63
C LYS A 95 -33.70 -9.79 -49.55
N LEU A 96 -33.30 -11.07 -49.62
CA LEU A 96 -32.38 -11.68 -48.67
C LEU A 96 -31.02 -10.98 -48.68
N THR A 97 -30.48 -10.67 -49.86
CA THR A 97 -29.22 -9.93 -50.01
C THR A 97 -29.32 -8.56 -49.36
N ASN A 98 -30.42 -7.83 -49.60
CA ASN A 98 -30.65 -6.54 -48.95
C ASN A 98 -30.80 -6.67 -47.44
N ASP A 99 -31.55 -7.67 -46.95
CA ASP A 99 -31.77 -7.87 -45.52
C ASP A 99 -30.48 -8.26 -44.78
N ILE A 100 -29.64 -9.12 -45.39
CA ILE A 100 -28.32 -9.47 -44.84
C ILE A 100 -27.40 -8.25 -44.90
N GLY A 101 -27.33 -7.55 -46.03
CA GLY A 101 -26.47 -6.38 -46.22
C GLY A 101 -26.80 -5.22 -45.27
N ASN A 102 -28.10 -5.03 -45.00
CA ASN A 102 -28.58 -4.04 -44.04
C ASN A 102 -28.58 -4.57 -42.59
N GLY A 103 -28.22 -5.84 -42.35
CA GLY A 103 -28.23 -6.45 -41.03
C GLY A 103 -29.61 -6.52 -40.37
N THR A 104 -30.70 -6.64 -41.15
CA THR A 104 -32.09 -6.70 -40.65
C THR A 104 -32.55 -8.13 -40.37
N ILE A 105 -31.74 -9.14 -40.71
CA ILE A 105 -31.93 -10.57 -40.39
C ILE A 105 -30.61 -11.18 -39.88
N GLY A 106 -30.69 -12.10 -38.91
CA GLY A 106 -29.53 -12.76 -38.31
C GLY A 106 -29.48 -12.64 -36.77
N LEU A 107 -28.41 -13.16 -36.16
CA LEU A 107 -28.16 -13.05 -34.72
C LEU A 107 -27.70 -11.65 -34.34
N VAL A 108 -26.80 -11.04 -35.10
CA VAL A 108 -26.41 -9.63 -34.95
C VAL A 108 -27.31 -8.81 -35.85
N ARG A 109 -28.08 -7.88 -35.27
CA ARG A 109 -29.15 -7.20 -36.00
C ARG A 109 -29.29 -5.74 -35.60
N GLN A 110 -29.55 -4.91 -36.61
CA GLN A 110 -29.94 -3.51 -36.47
C GLN A 110 -31.26 -3.31 -37.24
N THR A 111 -32.30 -2.78 -36.58
CA THR A 111 -33.64 -2.66 -37.20
C THR A 111 -33.80 -1.44 -38.09
N ASP A 112 -33.04 -0.38 -37.83
CA ASP A 112 -32.94 0.87 -38.60
C ASP A 112 -31.63 1.59 -38.24
N ALA A 113 -31.26 2.63 -38.99
CA ALA A 113 -29.94 3.27 -38.88
C ALA A 113 -29.58 3.82 -37.48
N ASN A 114 -30.57 4.11 -36.63
CA ASN A 114 -30.37 4.67 -35.29
C ASN A 114 -30.63 3.66 -34.16
N ALA A 115 -31.19 2.49 -34.50
CA ALA A 115 -31.40 1.44 -33.52
C ALA A 115 -30.09 0.88 -33.01
N ALA A 116 -30.09 0.41 -31.76
CA ALA A 116 -28.98 -0.32 -31.19
C ALA A 116 -28.71 -1.61 -31.98
N VAL A 117 -27.44 -1.94 -32.16
CA VAL A 117 -27.05 -3.26 -32.63
C VAL A 117 -27.28 -4.24 -31.49
N THR A 118 -28.12 -5.24 -31.75
CA THR A 118 -28.45 -6.28 -30.78
C THR A 118 -27.84 -7.61 -31.19
N ILE A 119 -27.47 -8.44 -30.20
CA ILE A 119 -26.97 -9.80 -30.42
C ILE A 119 -28.01 -10.75 -29.86
N ALA A 120 -28.49 -11.65 -30.70
CA ALA A 120 -29.41 -12.73 -30.36
C ALA A 120 -30.71 -12.25 -29.70
N ALA A 121 -31.14 -10.99 -29.83
CA ALA A 121 -32.28 -10.45 -29.06
C ALA A 121 -33.64 -11.14 -29.33
N LYS A 122 -33.82 -11.77 -30.50
CA LYS A 122 -35.02 -12.57 -30.84
C LYS A 122 -34.90 -14.05 -30.43
N THR A 123 -33.70 -14.46 -30.01
CA THR A 123 -33.37 -15.82 -29.58
C THR A 123 -33.02 -15.78 -28.09
N GLY A 124 -33.03 -16.92 -27.40
CA GLY A 124 -32.58 -16.96 -26.00
C GLY A 124 -31.06 -16.83 -25.87
N GLY A 125 -30.56 -17.03 -24.65
CA GLY A 125 -29.13 -17.03 -24.34
C GLY A 125 -28.72 -15.90 -23.39
N ARG A 126 -27.75 -16.17 -22.52
CA ARG A 126 -27.26 -15.22 -21.51
C ARG A 126 -25.75 -14.96 -21.61
N LEU A 127 -25.08 -15.61 -22.55
CA LEU A 127 -23.64 -15.56 -22.74
C LEU A 127 -23.34 -15.20 -24.19
N VAL A 128 -22.46 -14.22 -24.37
CA VAL A 128 -21.80 -13.94 -25.64
C VAL A 128 -20.32 -14.27 -25.42
N ASP A 129 -19.87 -15.37 -26.02
CA ASP A 129 -18.46 -15.77 -25.98
C ASP A 129 -17.71 -15.13 -27.17
N LEU A 130 -16.63 -14.41 -26.87
CA LEU A 130 -15.80 -13.71 -27.84
C LEU A 130 -14.45 -14.39 -28.08
N THR A 131 -14.22 -15.58 -27.52
CA THR A 131 -13.02 -16.38 -27.77
C THR A 131 -12.84 -16.66 -29.26
N GLY A 132 -11.61 -16.50 -29.75
CA GLY A 132 -11.18 -16.94 -31.07
C GLY A 132 -10.67 -18.37 -31.02
N GLY A 133 -10.32 -18.94 -32.18
CA GLY A 133 -9.84 -20.32 -32.27
C GLY A 133 -8.67 -20.62 -31.33
N ASP A 134 -7.65 -19.76 -31.31
CA ASP A 134 -6.43 -19.97 -30.53
C ASP A 134 -6.30 -19.04 -29.31
N ASP A 135 -7.05 -17.92 -29.24
CA ASP A 135 -6.87 -16.89 -28.21
C ASP A 135 -8.13 -16.05 -27.93
N SER A 136 -8.14 -15.38 -26.77
CA SER A 136 -9.14 -14.36 -26.43
C SER A 136 -8.98 -13.10 -27.29
N ARG A 137 -10.09 -12.43 -27.61
CA ARG A 137 -10.09 -11.20 -28.41
C ARG A 137 -10.17 -9.95 -27.53
N THR A 138 -9.51 -8.89 -27.95
CA THR A 138 -9.70 -7.55 -27.35
C THR A 138 -10.99 -6.92 -27.88
N LEU A 139 -11.84 -6.40 -26.99
CA LEU A 139 -12.98 -5.56 -27.36
C LEU A 139 -12.54 -4.09 -27.40
N ARG A 140 -12.64 -3.45 -28.57
CA ARG A 140 -12.23 -2.05 -28.81
C ARG A 140 -13.40 -1.23 -29.37
N GLY A 141 -13.31 0.09 -29.27
CA GLY A 141 -14.36 1.02 -29.73
C GLY A 141 -15.52 1.20 -28.75
N ILE A 142 -15.39 0.71 -27.52
CA ILE A 142 -16.35 0.94 -26.45
C ILE A 142 -16.16 2.34 -25.83
N THR A 143 -17.26 3.06 -25.61
CA THR A 143 -17.26 4.29 -24.82
C THR A 143 -17.19 3.95 -23.32
N ASN A 144 -16.78 4.90 -22.49
CA ASN A 144 -16.81 4.75 -21.04
C ASN A 144 -18.23 4.40 -20.55
N GLY A 145 -18.37 3.24 -19.91
CA GLY A 145 -19.63 2.82 -19.31
C GLY A 145 -19.99 3.66 -18.09
N ALA A 146 -21.28 3.72 -17.74
CA ALA A 146 -21.68 4.39 -16.50
C ALA A 146 -21.09 3.67 -15.27
N VAL A 147 -20.60 4.43 -14.28
CA VAL A 147 -20.15 3.89 -12.99
C VAL A 147 -21.22 4.21 -11.94
N SER A 148 -22.10 3.24 -11.68
CA SER A 148 -23.18 3.36 -10.70
C SER A 148 -23.57 1.96 -10.17
N PRO A 149 -24.24 1.86 -9.00
CA PRO A 149 -24.61 0.57 -8.41
C PRO A 149 -25.51 -0.32 -9.27
N GLN A 150 -26.20 0.25 -10.26
CA GLN A 150 -27.13 -0.44 -11.15
C GLN A 150 -26.62 -0.57 -12.59
N SER A 151 -25.40 -0.09 -12.88
CA SER A 151 -24.86 -0.11 -14.24
C SER A 151 -24.60 -1.55 -14.71
N SER A 152 -24.92 -1.80 -15.98
CA SER A 152 -24.58 -3.03 -16.69
C SER A 152 -23.66 -2.76 -17.89
N ASP A 153 -23.08 -1.55 -17.94
CA ASP A 153 -22.20 -1.14 -19.02
C ASP A 153 -20.81 -1.75 -18.86
N ALA A 154 -20.13 -2.00 -19.98
CA ALA A 154 -18.72 -2.39 -19.95
C ALA A 154 -17.84 -1.22 -19.50
N LEU A 155 -16.87 -1.49 -18.62
CA LEU A 155 -15.86 -0.51 -18.22
C LEU A 155 -14.66 -0.53 -19.18
N THR A 156 -14.13 0.66 -19.47
CA THR A 156 -12.92 0.79 -20.29
C THR A 156 -11.66 0.78 -19.43
N GLY A 157 -10.50 0.51 -20.06
CA GLY A 157 -9.21 0.66 -19.41
C GLY A 157 -8.93 2.09 -18.90
N GLN A 158 -9.48 3.12 -19.56
CA GLN A 158 -9.34 4.51 -19.10
C GLN A 158 -10.03 4.73 -17.75
N GLN A 159 -11.20 4.12 -17.52
CA GLN A 159 -11.92 4.26 -16.26
C GLN A 159 -11.19 3.55 -15.12
N LEU A 160 -10.68 2.34 -15.38
CA LEU A 160 -9.87 1.62 -14.41
C LEU A 160 -8.57 2.36 -14.09
N TYR A 161 -7.89 2.89 -15.11
CA TYR A 161 -6.68 3.71 -14.94
C TYR A 161 -6.94 4.93 -14.06
N ARG A 162 -8.01 5.69 -14.30
CA ARG A 162 -8.36 6.86 -13.46
C ARG A 162 -8.61 6.48 -12.00
N SER A 163 -9.21 5.31 -11.75
CA SER A 163 -9.38 4.80 -10.40
C SER A 163 -8.05 4.46 -9.75
N ALA A 164 -7.16 3.76 -10.46
CA ALA A 164 -5.84 3.41 -9.98
C ALA A 164 -4.96 4.65 -9.73
N ASP A 165 -5.04 5.65 -10.62
CA ASP A 165 -4.31 6.91 -10.54
C ASP A 165 -4.77 7.76 -9.35
N SER A 166 -6.06 7.78 -9.07
CA SER A 166 -6.59 8.37 -7.85
C SER A 166 -5.99 7.69 -6.61
N VAL A 167 -5.95 6.36 -6.57
CA VAL A 167 -5.35 5.62 -5.43
C VAL A 167 -3.86 5.93 -5.29
N ALA A 168 -3.11 5.94 -6.38
CA ALA A 168 -1.69 6.29 -6.39
C ALA A 168 -1.46 7.71 -5.83
N THR A 169 -2.31 8.67 -6.22
CA THR A 169 -2.28 10.04 -5.71
C THR A 169 -2.56 10.10 -4.21
N TRP A 170 -3.53 9.34 -3.70
CA TRP A 170 -3.85 9.29 -2.26
C TRP A 170 -2.77 8.61 -1.42
N LEU A 171 -2.07 7.61 -1.96
CA LEU A 171 -0.88 7.04 -1.33
C LEU A 171 0.25 8.07 -1.31
N GLY A 172 0.46 8.81 -2.40
CA GLY A 172 1.57 9.76 -2.50
C GLY A 172 2.92 9.03 -2.51
N GLY A 173 3.96 9.65 -1.94
CA GLY A 173 5.30 9.04 -1.88
C GLY A 173 5.90 8.69 -3.25
N GLY A 174 5.46 9.35 -4.33
CA GLY A 174 5.89 9.04 -5.71
C GLY A 174 5.21 7.81 -6.34
N SER A 175 4.14 7.28 -5.72
CA SER A 175 3.31 6.23 -6.32
C SER A 175 2.64 6.70 -7.62
N HIS A 176 2.57 5.84 -8.63
CA HIS A 176 1.93 6.08 -9.93
C HIS A 176 1.34 4.78 -10.51
N VAL A 177 0.54 4.89 -11.57
CA VAL A 177 0.04 3.71 -12.29
C VAL A 177 1.06 3.25 -13.33
N ASN A 178 1.45 1.98 -13.25
CA ASN A 178 2.35 1.31 -14.18
C ASN A 178 1.66 1.07 -15.55
N PRO A 179 2.42 0.78 -16.63
CA PRO A 179 1.84 0.48 -17.94
C PRO A 179 0.89 -0.73 -17.96
N ASP A 180 1.01 -1.65 -16.99
CA ASP A 180 0.14 -2.81 -16.83
C ASP A 180 -1.14 -2.52 -16.02
N GLY A 181 -1.32 -1.29 -15.55
CA GLY A 181 -2.46 -0.85 -14.75
C GLY A 181 -2.32 -1.07 -13.24
N THR A 182 -1.21 -1.65 -12.77
CA THR A 182 -0.94 -1.77 -11.32
C THR A 182 -0.49 -0.45 -10.73
N VAL A 183 -0.68 -0.26 -9.41
CA VAL A 183 -0.19 0.92 -8.69
C VAL A 183 1.20 0.62 -8.13
N SER A 184 2.19 1.46 -8.46
CA SER A 184 3.56 1.34 -7.97
C SER A 184 3.62 1.58 -6.46
N GLN A 185 4.58 0.95 -5.78
CA GLN A 185 4.78 1.17 -4.36
C GLN A 185 5.14 2.63 -4.07
N PRO A 186 4.59 3.25 -3.00
CA PRO A 186 5.05 4.54 -2.53
C PRO A 186 6.46 4.44 -1.94
N SER A 187 7.10 5.58 -1.70
CA SER A 187 8.38 5.72 -1.01
C SER A 187 8.26 6.79 0.06
N TYR A 188 8.15 6.37 1.32
CA TYR A 188 8.08 7.25 2.47
C TYR A 188 9.43 7.29 3.17
N ALA A 189 10.05 8.47 3.22
CA ALA A 189 11.26 8.69 4.00
C ALA A 189 10.90 9.03 5.45
N VAL A 190 11.19 8.11 6.37
CA VAL A 190 10.95 8.28 7.82
C VAL A 190 12.25 8.00 8.56
N LEU A 191 12.80 9.02 9.22
CA LEU A 191 13.97 8.90 10.10
C LEU A 191 15.20 8.25 9.44
N GLY A 192 15.40 8.51 8.14
CA GLY A 192 16.50 7.96 7.35
C GLY A 192 16.23 6.59 6.72
N GLY A 193 15.12 5.94 7.08
CA GLY A 193 14.62 4.73 6.42
C GLY A 193 13.66 5.04 5.27
N ILE A 194 13.58 4.15 4.29
CA ILE A 194 12.60 4.20 3.18
C ILE A 194 11.61 3.06 3.36
N TYR A 195 10.32 3.39 3.35
CA TYR A 195 9.22 2.44 3.53
C TYR A 195 8.28 2.47 2.33
N HIS A 196 7.77 1.30 1.94
CA HIS A 196 6.96 1.09 0.73
C HIS A 196 5.48 0.87 1.00
N ASP A 197 5.06 1.05 2.25
CA ASP A 197 3.69 0.94 2.69
C ASP A 197 3.45 1.88 3.89
N VAL A 198 2.18 2.26 4.07
CA VAL A 198 1.77 3.23 5.10
C VAL A 198 1.96 2.67 6.51
N ALA A 199 1.71 1.36 6.72
CA ALA A 199 1.74 0.75 8.04
C ALA A 199 3.18 0.71 8.59
N SER A 200 4.15 0.27 7.79
CA SER A 200 5.56 0.22 8.14
C SER A 200 6.13 1.62 8.37
N ALA A 201 5.76 2.59 7.52
CA ALA A 201 6.18 3.99 7.69
C ALA A 201 5.66 4.58 9.02
N LEU A 202 4.38 4.36 9.33
CA LEU A 202 3.78 4.82 10.58
C LEU A 202 4.37 4.09 11.79
N ASN A 203 4.61 2.79 11.71
CA ASN A 203 5.22 2.01 12.79
C ASN A 203 6.65 2.49 13.08
N ALA A 204 7.43 2.79 12.03
CA ALA A 204 8.76 3.37 12.18
C ALA A 204 8.72 4.74 12.84
N ALA A 205 7.80 5.61 12.41
CA ALA A 205 7.59 6.92 13.05
C ALA A 205 7.18 6.78 14.52
N SER A 206 6.27 5.86 14.83
CA SER A 206 5.77 5.60 16.18
C SER A 206 6.86 5.06 17.10
N THR A 207 7.69 4.14 16.62
CA THR A 207 8.76 3.50 17.41
C THR A 207 9.78 4.51 17.93
N ASN A 208 10.07 5.55 17.16
CA ASN A 208 11.02 6.60 17.55
C ASN A 208 10.34 7.82 18.19
N SER A 209 9.04 7.74 18.49
CA SER A 209 8.28 8.79 19.16
C SER A 209 8.14 8.52 20.66
N ILE A 210 7.92 9.58 21.44
CA ILE A 210 7.59 9.45 22.86
C ILE A 210 6.13 9.00 22.96
N GLN A 211 5.92 7.85 23.60
CA GLN A 211 4.60 7.24 23.76
C GLN A 211 4.22 7.20 25.24
N TYR A 212 2.93 7.36 25.52
CA TYR A 212 2.39 7.12 26.87
C TYR A 212 2.42 5.64 27.19
N ASP A 213 2.61 5.32 28.47
CA ASP A 213 2.46 3.96 28.94
C ASP A 213 1.00 3.52 28.83
N VAL A 214 0.79 2.23 28.59
CA VAL A 214 -0.54 1.62 28.48
C VAL A 214 -0.67 0.47 29.49
N SER A 215 -1.87 0.30 30.04
CA SER A 215 -2.20 -0.83 30.91
C SER A 215 -2.25 -2.14 30.12
N ALA A 216 -2.30 -3.27 30.82
CA ALA A 216 -2.48 -4.59 30.19
C ALA A 216 -3.76 -4.67 29.33
N ASP A 217 -4.79 -3.89 29.70
CA ASP A 217 -6.07 -3.80 28.98
C ASP A 217 -6.06 -2.76 27.84
N GLY A 218 -4.91 -2.11 27.56
CA GLY A 218 -4.74 -1.16 26.47
C GLY A 218 -5.17 0.28 26.77
N HIS A 219 -5.50 0.62 28.02
CA HIS A 219 -5.84 1.99 28.41
C HIS A 219 -4.59 2.83 28.67
N ARG A 220 -4.61 4.09 28.22
CA ARG A 220 -3.50 5.03 28.43
C ARG A 220 -3.34 5.39 29.91
N LEU A 221 -2.10 5.39 30.39
CA LEU A 221 -1.71 5.80 31.73
C LEU A 221 -1.16 7.23 31.76
N ASN A 222 -1.12 7.84 32.94
CA ASN A 222 -0.51 9.15 33.17
C ASN A 222 1.00 9.02 33.41
N SER A 223 1.69 8.24 32.57
CA SER A 223 3.12 8.02 32.65
C SER A 223 3.72 7.80 31.26
N VAL A 224 5.03 8.02 31.16
CA VAL A 224 5.83 7.81 29.96
C VAL A 224 7.10 7.10 30.40
N THR A 225 7.35 5.92 29.88
CA THR A 225 8.62 5.22 30.05
C THR A 225 9.51 5.47 28.84
N LEU A 226 10.66 6.13 29.07
CA LEU A 226 11.64 6.39 28.01
C LEU A 226 12.47 5.15 27.74
N GLN A 227 12.35 4.58 26.55
CA GLN A 227 13.13 3.44 26.10
C GLN A 227 14.02 3.84 24.93
N GLY A 228 15.33 3.60 25.05
CA GLY A 228 16.29 3.83 23.99
C GLY A 228 16.37 2.67 23.00
N GLY A 229 17.18 2.81 21.96
CA GLY A 229 17.47 1.73 21.00
C GLY A 229 18.31 0.58 21.58
N SER A 230 18.75 0.68 22.82
CA SER A 230 19.48 -0.36 23.55
C SER A 230 18.95 -0.45 24.98
N PRO A 231 19.07 -1.61 25.64
CA PRO A 231 18.67 -1.75 27.04
C PRO A 231 19.43 -0.75 27.92
N GLY A 232 18.72 0.17 28.58
CA GLY A 232 19.35 1.19 29.43
C GLY A 232 18.45 2.40 29.65
N THR A 233 18.92 3.30 30.53
CA THR A 233 18.25 4.58 30.77
C THR A 233 18.50 5.56 29.62
N VAL A 234 17.51 6.39 29.32
CA VAL A 234 17.62 7.46 28.32
C VAL A 234 18.06 8.74 29.01
N ALA A 235 19.15 9.35 28.54
CA ALA A 235 19.57 10.67 29.01
C ALA A 235 18.68 11.76 28.40
N LEU A 236 18.13 12.63 29.25
CA LEU A 236 17.35 13.79 28.81
C LEU A 236 18.22 15.04 28.85
N HIS A 237 18.41 15.67 27.69
CA HIS A 237 19.25 16.86 27.53
C HIS A 237 18.41 18.08 27.18
N ASN A 238 19.02 19.26 27.29
CA ASN A 238 18.37 20.55 27.00
C ASN A 238 17.10 20.80 27.83
N VAL A 239 17.10 20.31 29.08
CA VAL A 239 16.01 20.55 30.03
C VAL A 239 16.24 21.91 30.69
N ALA A 240 15.35 22.85 30.40
CA ALA A 240 15.33 24.16 31.04
C ALA A 240 15.11 24.02 32.57
N ALA A 241 15.42 25.07 33.32
CA ALA A 241 15.16 25.06 34.76
C ALA A 241 13.65 25.02 35.02
N GLY A 242 13.19 24.09 35.86
CA GLY A 242 11.79 23.98 36.26
C GLY A 242 11.37 25.18 37.12
N THR A 243 10.17 25.71 36.86
CA THR A 243 9.63 26.90 37.54
C THR A 243 8.33 26.61 38.28
N ALA A 244 7.54 25.66 37.81
CA ALA A 244 6.35 25.15 38.47
C ALA A 244 6.65 23.89 39.28
N ALA A 245 5.76 23.56 40.22
CA ALA A 245 5.92 22.40 41.11
C ALA A 245 5.96 21.04 40.39
N ASN A 246 5.38 20.96 39.18
CA ASN A 246 5.33 19.74 38.38
C ASN A 246 6.33 19.74 37.22
N ASP A 247 7.21 20.75 37.14
CA ASP A 247 8.28 20.77 36.14
C ASP A 247 9.43 19.86 36.58
N ALA A 248 10.15 19.30 35.61
CA ALA A 248 11.38 18.59 35.88
C ALA A 248 12.49 19.57 36.33
N THR A 249 13.25 19.21 37.37
CA THR A 249 14.45 19.94 37.77
C THR A 249 15.65 19.49 36.96
N ASN A 250 16.47 20.44 36.48
CA ASN A 250 17.71 20.09 35.79
C ASN A 250 18.91 19.96 36.74
N LEU A 251 20.04 19.47 36.23
CA LEU A 251 21.25 19.24 37.04
C LEU A 251 21.81 20.54 37.64
N LYS A 252 21.64 21.68 36.97
CA LYS A 252 22.08 22.96 37.51
C LYS A 252 21.31 23.32 38.77
N GLN A 253 19.98 23.20 38.77
CA GLN A 253 19.15 23.48 39.94
C GLN A 253 19.52 22.60 41.13
N LEU A 254 19.80 21.32 40.88
CA LEU A 254 20.26 20.40 41.92
C LEU A 254 21.63 20.81 42.49
N ASN A 255 22.59 21.13 41.62
CA ASN A 255 23.93 21.56 42.05
C ASN A 255 23.91 22.89 42.80
N ASP A 256 23.08 23.85 42.35
CA ASP A 256 22.89 25.14 43.04
C ASP A 256 22.31 24.90 44.44
N ALA A 257 21.29 24.03 44.57
CA ALA A 257 20.69 23.70 45.86
C ALA A 257 21.69 23.01 46.81
N LEU A 258 22.52 22.10 46.29
CA LEU A 258 23.56 21.43 47.07
C LEU A 258 24.65 22.40 47.53
N ALA A 259 25.01 23.37 46.69
CA ALA A 259 25.97 24.41 47.04
C ALA A 259 25.46 25.32 48.17
N VAL A 260 24.16 25.68 48.14
CA VAL A 260 23.51 26.44 49.22
C VAL A 260 23.51 25.63 50.51
N LEU A 261 23.09 24.37 50.47
CA LEU A 261 23.08 23.50 51.65
C LEU A 261 24.47 23.37 52.28
N GLY A 262 25.50 23.14 51.47
CA GLY A 262 26.87 23.03 51.95
C GLY A 262 27.46 24.33 52.49
N ALA A 263 26.93 25.50 52.13
CA ALA A 263 27.32 26.78 52.72
C ALA A 263 26.66 27.00 54.09
N ASP A 264 25.37 26.67 54.20
CA ASP A 264 24.61 26.79 55.44
C ASP A 264 25.13 25.86 56.53
N ASP A 265 25.48 24.62 56.19
CA ASP A 265 26.04 23.64 57.13
C ASP A 265 27.40 24.08 57.68
N ARG A 266 28.27 24.64 56.82
CA ARG A 266 29.55 25.22 57.24
C ARG A 266 29.33 26.42 58.14
N ALA A 267 28.46 27.34 57.76
CA ALA A 267 28.16 28.51 58.58
C ALA A 267 27.53 28.14 59.93
N TYR A 268 26.71 27.10 59.99
CA TYR A 268 26.15 26.59 61.24
C TYR A 268 27.23 25.99 62.13
N THR A 269 28.11 25.16 61.56
CA THR A 269 29.23 24.56 62.27
C THR A 269 30.19 25.61 62.79
N ASP A 270 30.58 26.59 61.96
CA ASP A 270 31.47 27.68 62.34
C ASP A 270 30.88 28.52 63.48
N ARG A 271 29.56 28.78 63.45
CA ARG A 271 28.86 29.46 64.55
C ARG A 271 28.94 28.67 65.85
N LYS A 272 28.69 27.36 65.81
CA LYS A 272 28.75 26.51 67.00
C LYS A 272 30.17 26.32 67.51
N VAL A 273 31.15 26.18 66.63
CA VAL A 273 32.57 26.11 67.00
C VAL A 273 33.03 27.43 67.62
N ALA A 274 32.64 28.58 67.06
CA ALA A 274 32.96 29.88 67.64
C ALA A 274 32.27 30.12 68.99
N GLU A 275 31.05 29.62 69.18
CA GLU A 275 30.35 29.64 70.47
C GLU A 275 31.11 28.81 71.51
N VAL A 276 31.47 27.56 71.18
CA VAL A 276 32.26 26.69 72.06
C VAL A 276 33.63 27.32 72.38
N ASP A 277 34.32 27.88 71.38
CA ASP A 277 35.62 28.53 71.57
C ASP A 277 35.50 29.78 72.47
N ARG A 278 34.42 30.57 72.34
CA ARG A 278 34.14 31.68 73.27
C ARG A 278 33.94 31.18 74.71
N HIS A 279 33.14 30.15 74.92
CA HIS A 279 32.94 29.57 76.26
C HIS A 279 34.24 28.95 76.82
N ALA A 280 35.07 28.34 75.99
CA ALA A 280 36.37 27.81 76.41
C ALA A 280 37.33 28.94 76.84
N ARG A 281 37.37 30.06 76.10
CA ARG A 281 38.16 31.24 76.48
C ARG A 281 37.63 31.90 77.76
N ALA A 282 36.31 31.94 77.93
CA ALA A 282 35.65 32.42 79.13
C ALA A 282 35.98 31.56 80.35
N ALA A 283 35.97 30.24 80.21
CA ALA A 283 36.40 29.33 81.26
C ALA A 283 37.89 29.51 81.60
N GLY A 284 38.74 29.70 80.59
CA GLY A 284 40.18 29.97 80.78
C GLY A 284 40.45 31.27 81.53
N SER A 285 39.82 32.38 81.14
CA SER A 285 39.96 33.68 81.81
C SER A 285 39.37 33.66 83.23
N ALA A 286 38.24 32.98 83.42
CA ALA A 286 37.63 32.76 84.74
C ALA A 286 38.54 31.96 85.68
N ALA A 287 39.22 30.92 85.16
CA ALA A 287 40.20 30.16 85.91
C ALA A 287 41.43 31.01 86.27
N MET A 288 41.94 31.84 85.34
CA MET A 288 43.03 32.78 85.62
C MET A 288 42.64 33.80 86.70
N ALA A 289 41.42 34.31 86.65
CA ALA A 289 40.88 35.25 87.65
C ALA A 289 40.84 34.58 89.02
N ALA A 290 40.30 33.37 89.11
CA ALA A 290 40.25 32.61 90.35
C ALA A 290 41.65 32.28 90.90
N ALA A 291 42.61 31.95 90.03
CA ALA A 291 43.99 31.67 90.40
C ALA A 291 44.75 32.91 90.92
N GLY A 292 44.41 34.10 90.42
CA GLY A 292 45.00 35.38 90.83
C GLY A 292 44.53 35.91 92.18
N LEU A 293 43.58 35.24 92.86
CA LEU A 293 43.06 35.67 94.16
C LEU A 293 44.13 35.55 95.26
N ALA A 294 44.67 36.70 95.65
CA ALA A 294 45.59 36.83 96.77
C ALA A 294 44.81 37.16 98.04
N PHE A 295 44.97 36.31 99.06
CA PHE A 295 44.31 36.47 100.35
C PHE A 295 45.35 36.79 101.41
N SER A 296 45.10 37.83 102.19
CA SER A 296 45.82 38.13 103.43
C SER A 296 45.22 37.27 104.54
N ASP A 297 45.93 36.24 105.00
CA ASP A 297 45.48 35.30 106.04
C ASP A 297 46.52 35.12 107.18
N GLU A 298 47.20 36.21 107.53
CA GLU A 298 48.35 36.25 108.45
C GLU A 298 48.06 35.74 109.88
N ALA A 299 46.88 35.98 110.46
CA ALA A 299 46.54 35.58 111.84
C ALA A 299 45.30 34.66 111.96
N LYS A 300 45.20 33.96 113.11
CA LYS A 300 44.07 33.07 113.43
C LYS A 300 42.77 33.88 113.56
N GLY A 301 41.72 33.44 112.86
CA GLY A 301 40.42 34.11 112.85
C GLY A 301 40.29 35.19 111.78
N ASP A 302 41.34 35.43 110.99
CA ASP A 302 41.30 36.40 109.89
C ASP A 302 40.33 35.97 108.80
N ARG A 303 39.58 36.97 108.33
CA ARG A 303 38.68 36.88 107.18
C ARG A 303 39.24 37.79 106.11
N SER A 304 39.54 37.25 104.95
CA SER A 304 39.97 38.04 103.80
C SER A 304 39.02 37.92 102.64
N VAL A 305 38.86 39.04 101.95
CA VAL A 305 38.15 39.14 100.68
C VAL A 305 39.20 39.46 99.63
N ALA A 306 39.19 38.73 98.53
CA ALA A 306 40.04 38.98 97.39
C ALA A 306 39.18 39.22 96.15
N ILE A 307 39.63 40.15 95.31
CA ILE A 307 39.05 40.39 93.99
C ILE A 307 40.20 40.29 93.00
N ALA A 308 39.98 39.55 91.92
CA ALA A 308 40.97 39.35 90.87
C ALA A 308 40.31 39.46 89.50
N ILE A 309 41.13 39.85 88.53
CA ILE A 309 40.76 39.93 87.13
C ILE A 309 41.65 38.94 86.39
N GLY A 310 41.04 38.10 85.56
CA GLY A 310 41.73 37.13 84.73
C GLY A 310 41.49 37.41 83.28
N THR A 311 42.54 37.37 82.49
CA THR A 311 42.48 37.53 81.04
C THR A 311 43.01 36.27 80.38
N PHE A 312 42.33 35.78 79.35
CA PHE A 312 42.81 34.68 78.52
C PHE A 312 42.43 34.94 77.07
N ARG A 313 43.46 35.16 76.23
CA ARG A 313 43.28 35.72 74.88
C ARG A 313 42.45 37.00 74.97
N ASP A 314 41.37 37.08 74.19
CA ASP A 314 40.50 38.26 74.09
C ASP A 314 39.36 38.26 75.12
N SER A 315 39.35 37.35 76.11
CA SER A 315 38.29 37.24 77.12
C SER A 315 38.78 37.70 78.49
N ILE A 316 37.91 38.42 79.21
CA ILE A 316 38.14 38.93 80.55
C ILE A 316 37.09 38.40 81.53
N SER A 317 37.52 37.98 82.71
CA SER A 317 36.65 37.52 83.78
C SER A 317 37.01 38.18 85.10
N LEU A 318 36.01 38.31 85.96
CA LEU A 318 36.16 38.80 87.32
C LEU A 318 35.97 37.63 88.28
N ALA A 319 36.84 37.52 89.29
CA ALA A 319 36.66 36.58 90.37
C ALA A 319 36.60 37.32 91.71
N GLY A 320 35.70 36.89 92.57
CA GLY A 320 35.60 37.30 93.97
C GLY A 320 35.78 36.08 94.85
N GLY A 321 36.58 36.20 95.90
CA GLY A 321 36.81 35.11 96.82
C GLY A 321 36.79 35.55 98.27
N LEU A 322 36.49 34.59 99.13
CA LEU A 322 36.55 34.71 100.58
C LEU A 322 37.50 33.63 101.10
N ALA A 323 38.38 34.01 102.00
CA ALA A 323 39.20 33.07 102.75
C ALA A 323 38.98 33.27 104.24
N TYR A 324 39.00 32.15 104.97
CA TYR A 324 38.90 32.14 106.41
C TYR A 324 39.90 31.16 107.01
N ARG A 325 40.66 31.64 108.01
CA ARG A 325 41.65 30.83 108.70
C ARG A 325 41.08 30.30 110.02
N VAL A 326 40.67 29.03 110.01
CA VAL A 326 40.00 28.35 111.13
C VAL A 326 40.96 28.15 112.30
N SER A 327 42.23 27.81 112.01
CA SER A 327 43.30 27.63 112.99
C SER A 327 44.66 27.95 112.36
N ASP A 328 45.73 27.96 113.16
CA ASP A 328 47.10 28.19 112.64
C ASP A 328 47.50 27.17 111.55
N ALA A 329 46.88 25.99 111.58
CA ALA A 329 47.11 24.91 110.64
C ALA A 329 46.09 24.85 109.49
N VAL A 330 44.84 25.32 109.66
CA VAL A 330 43.75 25.07 108.71
C VAL A 330 43.20 26.36 108.09
N ARG A 331 43.15 26.39 106.75
CA ARG A 331 42.53 27.47 105.98
C ARG A 331 41.51 26.97 104.98
N VAL A 332 40.44 27.73 104.80
CA VAL A 332 39.39 27.48 103.80
C VAL A 332 39.33 28.66 102.83
N LYS A 333 39.20 28.37 101.54
CA LYS A 333 38.99 29.38 100.49
C LYS A 333 37.78 28.99 99.65
N ALA A 334 36.97 29.99 99.31
CA ALA A 334 35.90 29.88 98.34
C ALA A 334 36.04 31.01 97.33
N SER A 335 35.80 30.73 96.05
CA SER A 335 35.81 31.75 95.00
C SER A 335 34.69 31.51 94.01
N VAL A 336 34.20 32.61 93.43
CA VAL A 336 33.27 32.65 92.31
C VAL A 336 33.92 33.48 91.22
N SER A 337 33.71 33.11 89.97
CA SER A 337 34.13 33.86 88.80
C SER A 337 32.96 34.08 87.85
N TYR A 338 32.99 35.21 87.14
CA TYR A 338 31.99 35.60 86.15
C TYR A 338 32.68 36.18 84.92
N THR A 339 32.26 35.72 83.75
CA THR A 339 32.74 36.23 82.46
C THR A 339 31.60 37.02 81.80
N PRO A 340 31.68 38.37 81.73
CA PRO A 340 30.61 39.19 81.19
C PRO A 340 30.23 38.87 79.73
N ASP A 341 31.21 38.52 78.89
CA ASP A 341 30.99 38.33 77.45
C ASP A 341 30.20 37.08 77.09
N THR A 342 30.30 36.02 77.89
CA THR A 342 29.56 34.76 77.68
C THR A 342 28.46 34.52 78.72
N GLY A 343 28.47 35.29 79.81
CA GLY A 343 27.56 35.08 80.94
C GLY A 343 27.91 33.85 81.80
N ASP A 344 29.05 33.20 81.54
CA ASP A 344 29.46 32.01 82.27
C ASP A 344 29.83 32.35 83.73
N VAL A 345 29.40 31.49 84.65
CA VAL A 345 29.75 31.55 86.07
C VAL A 345 30.50 30.30 86.49
N GLY A 346 31.58 30.46 87.23
CA GLY A 346 32.39 29.38 87.79
C GLY A 346 32.51 29.52 89.30
N GLY A 347 32.69 28.41 90.00
CA GLY A 347 32.90 28.41 91.44
C GLY A 347 33.91 27.36 91.86
N SER A 348 34.71 27.65 92.89
CA SER A 348 35.62 26.68 93.48
C SER A 348 35.73 26.87 94.99
N ALA A 349 36.02 25.79 95.70
CA ALA A 349 36.31 25.80 97.12
C ALA A 349 37.52 24.90 97.40
N SER A 350 38.36 25.27 98.37
CA SER A 350 39.55 24.50 98.73
C SER A 350 39.84 24.58 100.24
N LEU A 351 40.50 23.55 100.76
CA LEU A 351 40.95 23.41 102.13
C LEU A 351 42.47 23.21 102.12
N GLY A 352 43.22 24.03 102.84
CA GLY A 352 44.66 23.88 103.03
C GLY A 352 44.98 23.54 104.48
N VAL A 353 45.88 22.58 104.69
CA VAL A 353 46.40 22.21 106.02
C VAL A 353 47.92 22.38 106.03
N ARG A 354 48.46 23.08 107.04
CA ARG A 354 49.89 23.26 107.32
C ARG A 354 50.28 22.42 108.53
N PHE A 355 51.33 21.64 108.41
CA PHE A 355 51.91 20.78 109.45
C PHE A 355 53.39 21.10 109.62
#